data_AF-A0A7X7I3U6-F1
#
_entry.id   AF-A0A7X7I3U6-F1
#
_cell.length_a   1.000
_cell.length_b   1.000
_cell.length_c   1.000
_cell.angle_alpha   90.00
_cell.angle_beta   90.00
_cell.angle_gamma   90.00
#
_symmetry.space_group_name_H-M   'P 1'
#
loop_
_entity.id
_entity.type
_entity.pdbx_description
1 polymer ?
#
loop_
_entity_poly.entity_id
_entity_poly.type
_entity_poly.pdbx_seq_one_letter_code
_entity_poly.pdbx_strand_id
1 'polypeptide(L)'
;MSDRINTPFTNEHFADWCQKMVGQPYWYGTCVYKATSSLLSRKSNQYPSHYGSSRTSRYKQDIANKAVVSDCIGGCKGYAWTGGGQGVLEAIGTDKSISSKYGSNGCPDYGANSMFTWAKKKGMDWGTIDTLPEIPGVALYKDGHAGYYVGEGRAVEWQGFNAGCAKTQVKKRPWTHWYKLPFIDYGDTSGAQIAVEAVTVYTLGSRLLKNGSSGADVKALQELLNQLGAALEVDGQFGSKTEAAVKAFQKKAGIKQDGKYGDQTHASLMAAVAEDDAGQQAMTETQPAPEQEQPVAGQTTIRVLIKSSGGKVNIRTGNGTSYSRITAVAPGTTLEYVASAFNGWQAVKIGSQVGWVSGEYSEITTE
;
A
#
# COMPACT_ATOMS: atom_id res chain seq x y z
N MET A 1 24.67 -0.57 -0.48
CA MET A 1 23.36 -0.61 -1.17
C MET A 1 23.15 -2.04 -1.61
N SER A 2 21.96 -2.62 -1.47
CA SER A 2 21.76 -4.06 -1.66
C SER A 2 21.81 -4.47 -3.14
N ASP A 3 22.57 -5.52 -3.46
CA ASP A 3 22.67 -6.07 -4.82
C ASP A 3 21.32 -6.55 -5.37
N ARG A 4 20.37 -6.82 -4.46
CA ARG A 4 18.98 -7.20 -4.75
C ARG A 4 18.31 -6.31 -5.80
N ILE A 5 18.52 -4.98 -5.78
CA ILE A 5 17.90 -4.07 -6.75
C ILE A 5 18.34 -4.32 -8.21
N ASN A 6 19.50 -4.95 -8.41
CA ASN A 6 20.01 -5.33 -9.73
C ASN A 6 19.70 -6.80 -10.09
N THR A 7 19.12 -7.56 -9.17
CA THR A 7 18.82 -8.99 -9.32
C THR A 7 17.35 -9.20 -9.71
N PRO A 8 17.04 -9.75 -10.91
CA PRO A 8 15.67 -10.06 -11.32
C PRO A 8 14.90 -10.88 -10.28
N PHE A 9 13.59 -10.65 -10.25
CA PHE A 9 12.62 -11.30 -9.34
C PHE A 9 12.76 -10.96 -7.84
N THR A 10 13.72 -10.13 -7.41
CA THR A 10 13.61 -9.51 -6.09
C THR A 10 12.51 -8.45 -6.06
N ASN A 11 12.05 -8.13 -4.86
CA ASN A 11 11.05 -7.10 -4.61
C ASN A 11 11.58 -5.69 -4.86
N GLU A 12 12.86 -5.41 -4.59
CA GLU A 12 13.49 -4.12 -4.91
C GLU A 12 13.66 -3.92 -6.43
N HIS A 13 14.14 -4.94 -7.15
CA HIS A 13 14.27 -4.89 -8.62
C HIS A 13 12.89 -4.75 -9.28
N PHE A 14 11.86 -5.42 -8.76
CA PHE A 14 10.50 -5.26 -9.27
C PHE A 14 9.95 -3.84 -9.05
N ALA A 15 10.18 -3.26 -7.86
CA ALA A 15 9.76 -1.89 -7.57
C ALA A 15 10.51 -0.83 -8.41
N ASP A 16 11.82 -0.97 -8.59
CA ASP A 16 12.64 -0.14 -9.48
C ASP A 16 12.18 -0.27 -10.94
N TRP A 17 11.97 -1.49 -11.44
CA TRP A 17 11.42 -1.74 -12.77
C TRP A 17 10.06 -1.06 -12.95
N CYS A 18 9.15 -1.17 -11.97
CA CYS A 18 7.87 -0.45 -12.00
C CYS A 18 8.07 1.07 -12.08
N GLN A 19 9.00 1.65 -11.32
CA GLN A 19 9.30 3.09 -11.41
C GLN A 19 9.81 3.50 -12.81
N LYS A 20 10.64 2.66 -13.44
CA LYS A 20 11.16 2.89 -14.81
C LYS A 20 10.10 2.72 -15.91
N MET A 21 8.96 2.08 -15.61
CA MET A 21 7.81 1.99 -16.52
C MET A 21 6.86 3.20 -16.47
N VAL A 22 7.02 4.14 -15.54
CA VAL A 22 6.16 5.34 -15.44
C VAL A 22 6.21 6.16 -16.74
N GLY A 23 5.04 6.60 -17.21
CA GLY A 23 4.85 7.27 -18.50
C GLY A 23 4.54 6.32 -19.67
N GLN A 24 4.75 5.01 -19.54
CA GLN A 24 4.39 4.05 -20.60
C GLN A 24 2.85 3.96 -20.80
N PRO A 25 2.33 3.75 -22.03
CA PRO A 25 0.89 3.82 -22.31
C PRO A 25 0.08 2.63 -21.76
N TYR A 26 -1.23 2.86 -21.57
CA TYR A 26 -2.19 1.82 -21.19
C TYR A 26 -2.91 1.26 -22.41
N TRP A 27 -2.83 -0.05 -22.63
CA TRP A 27 -3.59 -0.77 -23.66
C TRP A 27 -4.30 -1.95 -23.01
N TYR A 28 -5.64 -2.02 -23.11
CA TYR A 28 -6.43 -3.02 -22.39
C TYR A 28 -6.12 -4.46 -22.85
N GLY A 29 -5.96 -5.37 -21.89
CA GLY A 29 -5.65 -6.78 -22.14
C GLY A 29 -4.23 -7.00 -22.64
N THR A 30 -3.27 -6.15 -22.27
CA THR A 30 -1.85 -6.29 -22.65
C THR A 30 -0.96 -6.40 -21.42
N CYS A 31 0.15 -7.12 -21.54
CA CYS A 31 1.09 -7.38 -20.45
C CYS A 31 2.51 -7.11 -20.92
N VAL A 32 2.88 -5.83 -20.92
CA VAL A 32 4.23 -5.35 -21.26
C VAL A 32 4.66 -5.80 -22.68
N TYR A 33 3.79 -5.50 -23.65
CA TYR A 33 4.03 -5.80 -25.06
C TYR A 33 4.56 -4.58 -25.82
N LYS A 34 5.32 -4.81 -26.89
CA LYS A 34 5.70 -3.75 -27.83
C LYS A 34 4.46 -3.20 -28.56
N ALA A 35 4.29 -1.87 -28.60
CA ALA A 35 3.23 -1.25 -29.37
C ALA A 35 3.46 -1.48 -30.88
N THR A 36 2.58 -2.24 -31.54
CA THR A 36 2.62 -2.47 -32.99
C THR A 36 1.23 -2.42 -33.61
N SER A 37 1.14 -2.17 -34.91
CA SER A 37 -0.13 -2.23 -35.65
C SER A 37 -0.80 -3.62 -35.58
N SER A 38 0.00 -4.70 -35.54
CA SER A 38 -0.52 -6.06 -35.39
C SER A 38 -1.03 -6.36 -33.98
N LEU A 39 -0.40 -5.80 -32.93
CA LEU A 39 -0.95 -5.84 -31.56
C LEU A 39 -2.25 -5.06 -31.49
N LEU A 40 -2.31 -3.87 -32.11
CA LEU A 40 -3.48 -3.00 -32.11
C LEU A 40 -4.68 -3.70 -32.75
N SER A 41 -4.56 -4.16 -34.01
CA SER A 41 -5.64 -4.88 -34.69
C SER A 41 -6.12 -6.11 -33.91
N ARG A 42 -5.19 -6.89 -33.34
CA ARG A 42 -5.53 -8.06 -32.52
C ARG A 42 -6.32 -7.68 -31.27
N LYS A 43 -5.96 -6.57 -30.58
CA LYS A 43 -6.63 -6.15 -29.34
C LYS A 43 -7.92 -5.37 -29.59
N SER A 44 -8.02 -4.63 -30.69
CA SER A 44 -9.29 -4.06 -31.16
C SER A 44 -10.32 -5.14 -31.46
N ASN A 45 -9.92 -6.22 -32.14
CA ASN A 45 -10.81 -7.35 -32.44
C ASN A 45 -11.19 -8.13 -31.17
N GLN A 46 -10.29 -8.24 -30.19
CA GLN A 46 -10.55 -8.96 -28.94
C GLN A 46 -11.40 -8.15 -27.94
N TYR A 47 -11.27 -6.83 -27.92
CA TYR A 47 -11.89 -5.94 -26.92
C TYR A 47 -12.45 -4.64 -27.54
N PRO A 48 -13.39 -4.71 -28.50
CA PRO A 48 -13.79 -3.55 -29.31
C PRO A 48 -14.27 -2.33 -28.49
N SER A 49 -14.94 -2.56 -27.35
CA SER A 49 -15.36 -1.52 -26.40
C SER A 49 -14.18 -0.72 -25.80
N HIS A 50 -12.98 -1.28 -25.75
CA HIS A 50 -11.78 -0.63 -25.21
C HIS A 50 -10.95 0.08 -26.28
N TYR A 51 -11.19 -0.18 -27.56
CA TYR A 51 -10.39 0.33 -28.69
C TYR A 51 -11.24 1.15 -29.69
N GLY A 52 -12.16 1.97 -29.17
CA GLY A 52 -13.01 2.86 -29.97
C GLY A 52 -12.22 3.84 -30.85
N SER A 53 -12.82 4.23 -31.99
CA SER A 53 -12.17 4.99 -33.08
C SER A 53 -11.51 6.30 -32.64
N SER A 54 -12.07 7.01 -31.65
CA SER A 54 -11.52 8.24 -31.07
C SER A 54 -10.14 8.06 -30.41
N ARG A 55 -9.75 6.82 -30.07
CA ARG A 55 -8.44 6.49 -29.47
C ARG A 55 -7.34 6.24 -30.50
N THR A 56 -7.69 6.05 -31.77
CA THR A 56 -6.79 5.58 -32.84
C THR A 56 -5.52 6.41 -32.99
N SER A 57 -5.61 7.74 -32.93
CA SER A 57 -4.45 8.63 -33.09
C SER A 57 -3.41 8.45 -31.97
N ARG A 58 -3.87 8.24 -30.72
CA ARG A 58 -2.97 7.94 -29.59
C ARG A 58 -2.29 6.59 -29.77
N TYR A 59 -3.04 5.55 -30.16
CA TYR A 59 -2.44 4.24 -30.43
C TYR A 59 -1.40 4.28 -31.56
N LYS A 60 -1.64 5.07 -32.63
CA LYS A 60 -0.63 5.33 -33.66
C LYS A 60 0.60 6.05 -33.10
N GLN A 61 0.43 7.01 -32.20
CA GLN A 61 1.56 7.68 -31.53
C GLN A 61 2.34 6.74 -30.61
N ASP A 62 1.66 5.87 -29.84
CA ASP A 62 2.32 4.87 -28.99
C ASP A 62 3.17 3.90 -29.82
N ILE A 63 2.69 3.49 -31.00
CA ILE A 63 3.45 2.68 -31.98
C ILE A 63 4.65 3.48 -32.54
N ALA A 64 4.45 4.72 -32.97
CA ALA A 64 5.51 5.56 -33.53
C ALA A 64 6.61 5.89 -32.51
N ASN A 65 6.24 6.10 -31.24
CA ASN A 65 7.15 6.26 -30.10
C ASN A 65 7.85 4.94 -29.70
N LYS A 66 7.54 3.82 -30.38
CA LYS A 66 8.06 2.47 -30.09
C LYS A 66 7.84 2.10 -28.62
N ALA A 67 6.69 2.49 -28.06
CA ALA A 67 6.38 2.33 -26.64
C ALA A 67 6.17 0.85 -26.24
N VAL A 68 6.20 0.60 -24.94
CA VAL A 68 5.77 -0.66 -24.33
C VAL A 68 4.44 -0.43 -23.63
N VAL A 69 3.48 -1.34 -23.81
CA VAL A 69 2.09 -1.14 -23.38
C VAL A 69 1.61 -2.27 -22.49
N SER A 70 0.84 -1.92 -21.46
CA SER A 70 0.28 -2.86 -20.50
C SER A 70 -1.07 -2.38 -19.96
N ASP A 71 -1.87 -3.30 -19.42
CA ASP A 71 -2.85 -2.99 -18.39
C ASP A 71 -2.26 -3.19 -16.97
N CYS A 72 -3.08 -2.97 -15.95
CA CYS A 72 -2.71 -2.98 -14.52
C CYS A 72 -2.07 -4.29 -14.06
N ILE A 73 -2.80 -5.40 -14.14
CA ILE A 73 -2.27 -6.72 -13.77
C ILE A 73 -1.28 -7.24 -14.82
N GLY A 74 -1.38 -6.74 -16.06
CA GLY A 74 -0.40 -6.96 -17.10
C GLY A 74 1.01 -6.51 -16.72
N GLY A 75 1.17 -5.52 -15.83
CA GLY A 75 2.46 -5.04 -15.36
C GLY A 75 3.32 -6.14 -14.73
N CYS A 76 2.83 -6.79 -13.66
CA CYS A 76 3.57 -7.87 -13.02
C CYS A 76 3.61 -9.16 -13.86
N LYS A 77 2.57 -9.46 -14.65
CA LYS A 77 2.59 -10.60 -15.58
C LYS A 77 3.68 -10.42 -16.64
N GLY A 78 3.76 -9.25 -17.24
CA GLY A 78 4.76 -8.92 -18.25
C GLY A 78 6.18 -8.89 -17.68
N TYR A 79 6.38 -8.31 -16.50
CA TYR A 79 7.65 -8.42 -15.76
C TYR A 79 8.09 -9.88 -15.61
N ALA A 80 7.20 -10.74 -15.08
CA ALA A 80 7.53 -12.14 -14.87
C ALA A 80 7.79 -12.89 -16.19
N TRP A 81 6.92 -12.71 -17.20
CA TRP A 81 7.01 -13.43 -18.47
C TRP A 81 8.17 -12.98 -19.37
N THR A 82 8.79 -11.84 -19.06
CA THR A 82 9.96 -11.30 -19.79
C THR A 82 11.27 -11.45 -19.00
N GLY A 83 11.29 -12.33 -17.98
CA GLY A 83 12.51 -12.63 -17.21
C GLY A 83 12.92 -11.50 -16.25
N GLY A 84 11.95 -10.78 -15.68
CA GLY A 84 12.18 -9.60 -14.85
C GLY A 84 12.22 -8.28 -15.64
N GLY A 85 11.84 -8.29 -16.93
CA GLY A 85 11.61 -7.05 -17.67
C GLY A 85 12.86 -6.20 -17.97
N GLN A 86 14.08 -6.71 -17.82
CA GLN A 86 15.30 -5.97 -18.17
C GLN A 86 15.32 -5.64 -19.67
N GLY A 87 15.14 -6.65 -20.53
CA GLY A 87 15.01 -6.46 -21.99
C GLY A 87 13.75 -5.68 -22.43
N VAL A 88 12.78 -5.46 -21.53
CA VAL A 88 11.66 -4.54 -21.78
C VAL A 88 12.14 -3.09 -21.72
N LEU A 89 12.91 -2.74 -20.68
CA LEU A 89 13.40 -1.37 -20.50
C LEU A 89 14.32 -0.97 -21.65
N GLU A 90 15.17 -1.89 -22.12
CA GLU A 90 15.98 -1.71 -23.34
C GLU A 90 15.15 -1.56 -24.63
N ALA A 91 13.93 -2.11 -24.65
CA ALA A 91 13.03 -2.03 -25.80
C ALA A 91 12.22 -0.74 -25.84
N ILE A 92 12.13 0.05 -24.77
CA ILE A 92 11.40 1.33 -24.78
C ILE A 92 12.10 2.30 -25.75
N GLY A 93 11.37 2.83 -26.73
CA GLY A 93 11.90 3.79 -27.71
C GLY A 93 12.83 3.21 -28.79
N THR A 94 13.25 1.95 -28.69
CA THR A 94 14.16 1.29 -29.66
C THR A 94 13.43 0.29 -30.57
N ASP A 95 14.11 -0.31 -31.54
CA ASP A 95 13.56 -1.42 -32.35
C ASP A 95 13.84 -2.82 -31.75
N LYS A 96 14.41 -2.90 -30.54
CA LYS A 96 14.66 -4.18 -29.87
C LYS A 96 13.35 -4.94 -29.65
N SER A 97 13.39 -6.24 -29.91
CA SER A 97 12.31 -7.16 -29.58
C SER A 97 12.31 -7.48 -28.08
N ILE A 98 11.12 -7.78 -27.56
CA ILE A 98 10.95 -8.22 -26.17
C ILE A 98 10.82 -9.75 -26.19
N SER A 99 11.78 -10.46 -25.59
CA SER A 99 11.64 -11.89 -25.33
C SER A 99 10.58 -12.10 -24.26
N SER A 100 9.56 -12.91 -24.55
CA SER A 100 8.46 -13.17 -23.61
C SER A 100 7.99 -14.62 -23.73
N LYS A 101 7.82 -15.29 -22.59
CA LYS A 101 7.29 -16.65 -22.47
C LYS A 101 6.05 -16.62 -21.57
N TYR A 102 4.88 -16.75 -22.19
CA TYR A 102 3.58 -16.81 -21.50
C TYR A 102 3.59 -17.85 -20.38
N GLY A 103 3.06 -17.49 -19.20
CA GLY A 103 2.98 -18.37 -18.03
C GLY A 103 4.32 -18.72 -17.36
N SER A 104 5.43 -18.11 -17.78
CA SER A 104 6.75 -18.43 -17.21
C SER A 104 7.00 -17.80 -15.84
N ASN A 105 8.04 -18.28 -15.16
CA ASN A 105 8.49 -17.83 -13.83
C ASN A 105 7.36 -17.86 -12.78
N GLY A 106 6.52 -18.91 -12.85
CA GLY A 106 5.44 -19.17 -11.89
C GLY A 106 4.22 -18.25 -12.00
N CYS A 107 4.23 -17.26 -12.90
CA CYS A 107 3.18 -16.23 -12.97
C CYS A 107 2.02 -16.65 -13.91
N PRO A 108 0.78 -16.83 -13.41
CA PRO A 108 -0.38 -17.25 -14.23
C PRO A 108 -1.01 -16.09 -15.01
N ASP A 109 -1.74 -16.41 -16.08
CA ASP A 109 -2.53 -15.41 -16.81
C ASP A 109 -3.87 -15.09 -16.11
N TYR A 110 -3.80 -14.28 -15.07
CA TYR A 110 -4.95 -13.89 -14.26
C TYR A 110 -5.29 -12.40 -14.37
N GLY A 111 -6.57 -12.09 -14.15
CA GLY A 111 -7.05 -10.74 -13.82
C GLY A 111 -6.64 -10.33 -12.40
N ALA A 112 -6.79 -9.06 -12.03
CA ALA A 112 -6.38 -8.56 -10.71
C ALA A 112 -7.00 -9.37 -9.54
N ASN A 113 -8.32 -9.60 -9.58
CA ASN A 113 -9.06 -10.37 -8.56
C ASN A 113 -8.54 -11.81 -8.46
N SER A 114 -8.30 -12.46 -9.59
CA SER A 114 -7.81 -13.83 -9.65
C SER A 114 -6.35 -13.95 -9.22
N MET A 115 -5.50 -12.93 -9.47
CA MET A 115 -4.12 -12.88 -8.98
C MET A 115 -4.06 -12.72 -7.47
N PHE A 116 -4.86 -11.80 -6.90
CA PHE A 116 -4.97 -11.63 -5.44
C PHE A 116 -5.50 -12.91 -4.76
N THR A 117 -6.53 -13.53 -5.34
CA THR A 117 -7.07 -14.81 -4.86
C THR A 117 -6.04 -15.94 -4.94
N TRP A 118 -5.27 -16.00 -6.03
CA TRP A 118 -4.21 -17.00 -6.22
C TRP A 118 -3.03 -16.80 -5.25
N ALA A 119 -2.62 -15.56 -5.01
CA ALA A 119 -1.55 -15.25 -4.05
C ALA A 119 -1.94 -15.69 -2.63
N LYS A 120 -3.18 -15.40 -2.20
CA LYS A 120 -3.72 -15.91 -0.93
C LYS A 120 -3.76 -17.43 -0.89
N LYS A 121 -4.22 -18.10 -1.97
CA LYS A 121 -4.19 -19.57 -2.09
C LYS A 121 -2.77 -20.15 -2.11
N LYS A 122 -1.76 -19.35 -2.44
CA LYS A 122 -0.33 -19.71 -2.36
C LYS A 122 0.29 -19.47 -0.97
N GLY A 123 -0.47 -18.97 0.00
CA GLY A 123 0.02 -18.69 1.36
C GLY A 123 0.87 -17.43 1.46
N MET A 124 0.80 -16.52 0.47
CA MET A 124 1.54 -15.25 0.52
C MET A 124 0.91 -14.27 1.50
N ASP A 125 1.74 -13.50 2.20
CA ASP A 125 1.30 -12.43 3.10
C ASP A 125 0.41 -11.41 2.38
N TRP A 126 -0.64 -10.97 3.08
CA TRP A 126 -1.60 -9.99 2.62
C TRP A 126 -2.30 -9.31 3.81
N GLY A 127 -2.88 -8.14 3.56
CA GLY A 127 -3.65 -7.40 4.57
C GLY A 127 -4.53 -6.32 3.95
N THR A 128 -5.31 -5.61 4.77
CA THR A 128 -6.04 -4.41 4.35
C THR A 128 -5.06 -3.26 4.05
N ILE A 129 -5.46 -2.27 3.25
CA ILE A 129 -4.52 -1.21 2.83
C ILE A 129 -3.95 -0.40 4.01
N ASP A 130 -4.70 -0.25 5.10
CA ASP A 130 -4.30 0.44 6.35
C ASP A 130 -3.17 -0.27 7.10
N THR A 131 -2.77 -1.44 6.61
CA THR A 131 -1.71 -2.30 7.16
C THR A 131 -0.54 -2.50 6.18
N LEU A 132 -0.49 -1.73 5.09
CA LEU A 132 0.56 -1.79 4.07
C LEU A 132 1.96 -1.64 4.70
N PRO A 133 2.81 -2.68 4.66
CA PRO A 133 4.17 -2.60 5.17
C PRO A 133 5.07 -1.79 4.24
N GLU A 134 6.18 -1.25 4.76
CA GLU A 134 7.20 -0.54 3.99
C GLU A 134 8.12 -1.51 3.22
N ILE A 135 7.50 -2.41 2.46
CA ILE A 135 8.17 -3.44 1.65
C ILE A 135 7.91 -3.11 0.17
N PRO A 136 8.86 -2.48 -0.54
CA PRO A 136 8.70 -2.19 -1.96
C PRO A 136 8.50 -3.50 -2.75
N GLY A 137 7.68 -3.47 -3.79
CA GLY A 137 7.37 -4.63 -4.63
C GLY A 137 6.17 -5.47 -4.17
N VAL A 138 5.48 -5.14 -3.08
CA VAL A 138 4.15 -5.73 -2.80
C VAL A 138 3.12 -5.19 -3.80
N ALA A 139 2.17 -6.03 -4.20
CA ALA A 139 1.06 -5.62 -5.05
C ALA A 139 -0.06 -4.99 -4.19
N LEU A 140 -0.64 -3.90 -4.69
CA LEU A 140 -1.83 -3.27 -4.14
C LEU A 140 -3.05 -3.71 -4.95
N TYR A 141 -4.16 -3.94 -4.26
CA TYR A 141 -5.39 -4.48 -4.83
C TYR A 141 -6.60 -3.59 -4.51
N LYS A 142 -7.48 -3.47 -5.50
CA LYS A 142 -8.91 -3.22 -5.32
C LYS A 142 -9.67 -4.04 -6.36
N ASP A 143 -10.99 -4.11 -6.26
CA ASP A 143 -11.79 -4.79 -7.28
C ASP A 143 -11.48 -4.26 -8.70
N GLY A 144 -11.22 -5.20 -9.61
CA GLY A 144 -10.87 -4.99 -11.01
C GLY A 144 -9.48 -4.41 -11.29
N HIS A 145 -8.66 -4.07 -10.28
CA HIS A 145 -7.45 -3.25 -10.51
C HIS A 145 -6.27 -3.60 -9.59
N ALA A 146 -5.06 -3.38 -10.11
CA ALA A 146 -3.80 -3.65 -9.41
C ALA A 146 -2.80 -2.49 -9.57
N GLY A 147 -1.98 -2.30 -8.54
CA GLY A 147 -0.80 -1.44 -8.54
C GLY A 147 0.33 -2.12 -7.78
N TYR A 148 1.49 -1.47 -7.71
CA TYR A 148 2.70 -2.03 -7.12
C TYR A 148 3.34 -0.98 -6.22
N TYR A 149 3.61 -1.34 -4.96
CA TYR A 149 4.17 -0.42 -3.99
C TYR A 149 5.65 -0.15 -4.29
N VAL A 150 6.08 1.10 -4.19
CA VAL A 150 7.45 1.54 -4.51
C VAL A 150 8.07 2.39 -3.40
N GLY A 151 7.56 2.24 -2.16
CA GLY A 151 7.99 2.96 -0.97
C GLY A 151 7.33 4.33 -0.77
N GLU A 152 7.56 4.95 0.39
CA GLU A 152 7.18 6.32 0.76
C GLU A 152 5.67 6.65 0.65
N GLY A 153 4.79 5.67 0.84
CA GLY A 153 3.36 5.82 0.61
C GLY A 153 2.99 5.98 -0.87
N ARG A 154 3.84 5.51 -1.79
CA ARG A 154 3.67 5.65 -3.25
C ARG A 154 3.54 4.29 -3.94
N ALA A 155 2.74 4.27 -5.01
CA ALA A 155 2.58 3.11 -5.87
C ALA A 155 2.79 3.47 -7.34
N VAL A 156 3.02 2.46 -8.17
CA VAL A 156 2.94 2.55 -9.63
C VAL A 156 1.75 1.72 -10.10
N GLU A 157 0.92 2.27 -10.98
CA GLU A 157 -0.28 1.61 -11.50
C GLU A 157 -0.56 2.04 -12.95
N TRP A 158 -1.11 1.12 -13.76
CA TRP A 158 -1.55 1.40 -15.13
C TRP A 158 -3.04 1.77 -15.11
N GLN A 159 -3.34 3.08 -15.14
CA GLN A 159 -4.61 3.68 -14.72
C GLN A 159 -5.69 3.80 -15.81
N GLY A 160 -5.56 3.09 -16.92
CA GLY A 160 -6.43 3.26 -18.09
C GLY A 160 -5.86 4.21 -19.14
N PHE A 161 -6.49 4.21 -20.32
CA PHE A 161 -6.01 4.82 -21.57
C PHE A 161 -5.52 6.28 -21.44
N ASN A 162 -6.20 7.13 -20.67
CA ASN A 162 -5.87 8.55 -20.55
C ASN A 162 -4.54 8.78 -19.79
N ALA A 163 -4.25 7.96 -18.78
CA ALA A 163 -3.18 8.22 -17.81
C ALA A 163 -1.96 7.31 -17.97
N GLY A 164 -2.10 6.12 -18.58
CA GLY A 164 -0.98 5.20 -18.75
C GLY A 164 -0.48 4.62 -17.43
N CYS A 165 0.81 4.30 -17.36
CA CYS A 165 1.54 3.96 -16.15
C CYS A 165 1.88 5.23 -15.35
N ALA A 166 1.33 5.38 -14.14
CA ALA A 166 1.50 6.57 -13.31
C ALA A 166 1.99 6.21 -11.90
N LYS A 167 2.80 7.10 -11.31
CA LYS A 167 3.19 7.03 -9.89
C LYS A 167 2.17 7.80 -9.04
N THR A 168 1.47 7.13 -8.13
CA THR A 168 0.39 7.70 -7.32
C THR A 168 0.70 7.66 -5.83
N GLN A 169 -0.01 8.47 -5.03
CA GLN A 169 0.00 8.38 -3.56
C GLN A 169 -1.03 7.33 -3.15
N VAL A 170 -0.63 6.32 -2.37
CA VAL A 170 -1.51 5.22 -1.93
C VAL A 170 -2.77 5.76 -1.25
N LYS A 171 -2.60 6.71 -0.32
CA LYS A 171 -3.72 7.36 0.41
C LYS A 171 -4.70 8.18 -0.45
N LYS A 172 -4.41 8.41 -1.73
CA LYS A 172 -5.31 9.10 -2.68
C LYS A 172 -5.97 8.14 -3.68
N ARG A 173 -5.93 6.84 -3.41
CA ARG A 173 -6.41 5.79 -4.31
C ARG A 173 -7.26 4.79 -3.52
N PRO A 174 -8.40 4.33 -4.06
CA PRO A 174 -9.30 3.40 -3.37
C PRO A 174 -8.77 1.96 -3.43
N TRP A 175 -7.53 1.75 -2.98
CA TRP A 175 -7.00 0.43 -2.68
C TRP A 175 -7.72 -0.13 -1.45
N THR A 176 -7.91 -1.45 -1.40
CA THR A 176 -8.53 -2.12 -0.24
C THR A 176 -7.57 -3.08 0.45
N HIS A 177 -6.60 -3.65 -0.29
CA HIS A 177 -5.65 -4.62 0.23
C HIS A 177 -4.26 -4.44 -0.37
N TRP A 178 -3.27 -5.05 0.29
CA TRP A 178 -1.94 -5.35 -0.26
C TRP A 178 -1.68 -6.86 -0.21
N TYR A 179 -0.75 -7.36 -1.05
CA TYR A 179 -0.33 -8.76 -1.05
C TYR A 179 1.08 -8.96 -1.63
N LYS A 180 1.85 -9.92 -1.11
CA LYS A 180 3.10 -10.41 -1.73
C LYS A 180 2.77 -11.26 -2.97
N LEU A 181 3.54 -11.09 -4.05
CA LEU A 181 3.39 -11.85 -5.30
C LEU A 181 4.17 -13.19 -5.22
N PRO A 182 3.56 -14.37 -5.49
CA PRO A 182 4.23 -15.67 -5.35
C PRO A 182 5.45 -15.95 -6.25
N PHE A 183 5.78 -15.04 -7.16
CA PHE A 183 6.95 -15.12 -8.06
C PHE A 183 7.97 -14.01 -7.79
N ILE A 184 7.79 -13.23 -6.71
CA ILE A 184 8.74 -12.23 -6.25
C ILE A 184 9.38 -12.75 -4.96
N ASP A 185 10.71 -12.78 -4.93
CA ASP A 185 11.46 -12.97 -3.70
C ASP A 185 11.46 -11.66 -2.90
N TYR A 186 10.97 -11.72 -1.66
CA TYR A 186 10.96 -10.59 -0.73
C TYR A 186 12.16 -10.58 0.24
N GLY A 187 13.04 -11.57 0.15
CA GLY A 187 14.17 -11.76 1.06
C GLY A 187 13.72 -12.05 2.50
N ASP A 188 14.65 -11.89 3.44
CA ASP A 188 14.31 -11.84 4.86
C ASP A 188 13.70 -10.46 5.18
N THR A 189 12.37 -10.41 5.30
CA THR A 189 11.65 -9.17 5.62
C THR A 189 11.72 -8.77 7.10
N SER A 190 12.43 -9.50 7.97
CA SER A 190 12.71 -9.06 9.35
C SER A 190 13.53 -7.76 9.37
N GLY A 191 14.50 -7.65 8.47
CA GLY A 191 15.37 -6.48 8.33
C GLY A 191 14.66 -5.18 7.94
N ALA A 192 13.39 -5.23 7.52
CA ALA A 192 12.59 -4.06 7.22
C ALA A 192 12.35 -3.15 8.45
N GLN A 193 12.55 -3.66 9.67
CA GLN A 193 12.53 -2.85 10.89
C GLN A 193 13.80 -2.00 11.09
N ILE A 194 14.96 -2.38 10.54
CA ILE A 194 16.25 -1.73 10.85
C ILE A 194 16.46 -0.43 10.06
N ALA A 195 15.77 -0.26 8.92
CA ALA A 195 15.76 1.01 8.18
C ALA A 195 14.93 2.12 8.87
N VAL A 196 14.18 1.80 9.93
CA VAL A 196 13.19 2.70 10.56
C VAL A 196 13.82 3.74 11.49
N GLU A 197 15.03 3.49 12.02
CA GLU A 197 15.71 4.42 12.94
C GLU A 197 16.22 5.73 12.28
N ALA A 198 16.25 5.80 10.94
CA ALA A 198 17.01 6.82 10.21
C ALA A 198 16.20 7.96 9.54
N VAL A 199 14.87 7.98 9.57
CA VAL A 199 14.05 9.20 9.30
C VAL A 199 12.76 9.20 10.14
N THR A 200 12.66 10.07 11.14
CA THR A 200 11.44 10.21 11.96
C THR A 200 10.38 11.09 11.28
N VAL A 201 9.58 10.50 10.38
CA VAL A 201 8.39 11.17 9.81
C VAL A 201 7.21 11.05 10.77
N TYR A 202 7.11 12.00 11.71
CA TYR A 202 5.95 12.11 12.59
C TYR A 202 4.67 12.45 11.79
N THR A 203 3.56 11.77 12.10
CA THR A 203 2.23 12.01 11.51
C THR A 203 1.30 12.74 12.50
N LEU A 204 0.34 13.52 11.99
CA LEU A 204 -0.52 14.34 12.86
C LEU A 204 -1.35 13.45 13.81
N GLY A 205 -1.19 13.67 15.12
CA GLY A 205 -1.82 12.86 16.16
C GLY A 205 -0.95 11.71 16.69
N SER A 206 0.18 11.36 16.04
CA SER A 206 1.10 10.31 16.53
C SER A 206 1.93 10.72 17.75
N ARG A 207 1.97 12.02 18.08
CA ARG A 207 2.65 12.56 19.26
C ARG A 207 2.05 13.92 19.67
N LEU A 208 2.31 14.30 20.92
CA LEU A 208 2.00 15.63 21.45
C LEU A 208 2.83 16.71 20.75
N LEU A 209 2.18 17.64 20.04
CA LEU A 209 2.84 18.81 19.45
C LEU A 209 2.72 20.02 20.38
N LYS A 210 3.79 20.80 20.48
CA LYS A 210 3.92 21.95 21.38
C LYS A 210 4.94 22.94 20.79
N ASN A 211 5.08 24.11 21.40
CA ASN A 211 6.09 25.09 20.99
C ASN A 211 7.50 24.45 20.93
N GLY A 212 8.18 24.58 19.79
CA GLY A 212 9.45 23.92 19.47
C GLY A 212 9.34 22.54 18.80
N SER A 213 8.14 21.97 18.61
CA SER A 213 7.95 20.81 17.73
C SER A 213 8.16 21.20 16.26
N SER A 214 8.75 20.33 15.46
CA SER A 214 8.83 20.47 14.00
C SER A 214 8.60 19.13 13.29
N GLY A 215 8.07 19.15 12.07
CA GLY A 215 7.80 17.94 11.28
C GLY A 215 6.67 18.07 10.25
N ALA A 216 6.39 16.97 9.55
CA ALA A 216 5.29 16.87 8.57
C ALA A 216 3.91 16.88 9.25
N ASP A 217 3.82 16.34 10.46
CA ASP A 217 2.70 16.51 11.38
C ASP A 217 2.40 17.97 11.70
N VAL A 218 3.42 18.79 11.95
CA VAL A 218 3.23 20.23 12.20
C VAL A 218 2.70 20.95 10.96
N LYS A 219 3.14 20.57 9.75
CA LYS A 219 2.53 21.09 8.50
C LYS A 219 1.07 20.71 8.39
N ALA A 220 0.73 19.44 8.60
CA ALA A 220 -0.67 18.99 8.56
C ALA A 220 -1.54 19.68 9.64
N LEU A 221 -0.98 20.00 10.82
CA LEU A 221 -1.67 20.83 11.81
C LEU A 221 -1.93 22.25 11.30
N GLN A 222 -0.92 22.89 10.69
CA GLN A 222 -1.04 24.24 10.12
C GLN A 222 -2.07 24.27 8.98
N GLU A 223 -2.07 23.26 8.10
CA GLU A 223 -3.03 23.09 7.00
C GLU A 223 -4.47 22.95 7.51
N LEU A 224 -4.73 22.09 8.49
CA LEU A 224 -6.08 21.85 9.00
C LEU A 224 -6.59 22.95 9.93
N LEU A 225 -5.71 23.63 10.68
CA LEU A 225 -6.08 24.86 11.38
C LEU A 225 -6.47 25.96 10.37
N ASN A 226 -5.77 26.05 9.23
CA ASN A 226 -6.11 26.99 8.16
C ASN A 226 -7.45 26.64 7.49
N GLN A 227 -7.75 25.36 7.24
CA GLN A 227 -9.08 24.92 6.78
C GLN A 227 -10.20 25.41 7.73
N LEU A 228 -9.99 25.28 9.05
CA LEU A 228 -10.95 25.75 10.06
C LEU A 228 -10.90 27.26 10.34
N GLY A 229 -10.18 28.05 9.53
CA GLY A 229 -10.19 29.52 9.52
C GLY A 229 -8.96 30.22 10.12
N ALA A 230 -7.85 29.52 10.39
CA ALA A 230 -6.60 30.17 10.78
C ALA A 230 -5.83 30.78 9.58
N ALA A 231 -4.87 31.65 9.88
CA ALA A 231 -4.00 32.30 8.90
C ALA A 231 -2.52 32.04 9.23
N LEU A 232 -2.13 30.76 9.25
CA LEU A 232 -0.77 30.29 9.50
C LEU A 232 0.04 30.11 8.21
N GLU A 233 1.34 30.31 8.33
CA GLU A 233 2.31 29.84 7.35
C GLU A 233 2.56 28.34 7.56
N VAL A 234 2.63 27.55 6.48
CA VAL A 234 2.80 26.07 6.54
C VAL A 234 4.28 25.71 6.46
N ASP A 235 5.06 26.25 7.41
CA ASP A 235 6.51 26.07 7.48
C ASP A 235 6.93 24.69 8.03
N GLY A 236 6.08 24.05 8.86
CA GLY A 236 6.38 22.83 9.60
C GLY A 236 7.06 23.06 10.95
N GLN A 237 7.01 24.28 11.47
CA GLN A 237 7.57 24.69 12.77
C GLN A 237 6.44 25.14 13.71
N PHE A 238 6.33 24.50 14.87
CA PHE A 238 5.34 24.84 15.88
C PHE A 238 5.89 26.01 16.70
N GLY A 239 5.87 27.19 16.10
CA GLY A 239 6.21 28.45 16.76
C GLY A 239 5.03 29.04 17.55
N SER A 240 5.24 30.23 18.11
CA SER A 240 4.23 30.97 18.88
C SER A 240 2.95 31.26 18.10
N LYS A 241 3.02 31.48 16.77
CA LYS A 241 1.85 31.63 15.89
C LYS A 241 0.97 30.36 15.89
N THR A 242 1.58 29.20 15.68
CA THR A 242 0.90 27.89 15.69
C THR A 242 0.32 27.58 17.07
N GLU A 243 1.06 27.88 18.14
CA GLU A 243 0.56 27.74 19.53
C GLU A 243 -0.68 28.62 19.80
N ALA A 244 -0.67 29.87 19.34
CA ALA A 244 -1.82 30.78 19.47
C ALA A 244 -3.04 30.30 18.68
N ALA A 245 -2.84 29.77 17.47
CA ALA A 245 -3.91 29.17 16.67
C ALA A 245 -4.48 27.89 17.32
N VAL A 246 -3.64 27.04 17.91
CA VAL A 246 -4.10 25.87 18.70
C VAL A 246 -4.92 26.33 19.91
N LYS A 247 -4.50 27.37 20.65
CA LYS A 247 -5.29 27.94 21.75
C LYS A 247 -6.64 28.50 21.27
N ALA A 248 -6.66 29.18 20.13
CA ALA A 248 -7.90 29.69 19.52
C ALA A 248 -8.85 28.55 19.10
N PHE A 249 -8.31 27.48 18.50
CA PHE A 249 -9.09 26.29 18.17
C PHE A 249 -9.62 25.57 19.42
N GLN A 250 -8.77 25.33 20.43
CA GLN A 250 -9.16 24.73 21.71
C GLN A 250 -10.29 25.53 22.38
N LYS A 251 -10.25 26.87 22.29
CA LYS A 251 -11.33 27.76 22.74
C LYS A 251 -12.63 27.57 21.95
N LYS A 252 -12.55 27.52 20.61
CA LYS A 252 -13.71 27.29 19.71
C LYS A 252 -14.36 25.92 19.97
N ALA A 253 -13.56 24.89 20.24
CA ALA A 253 -14.00 23.53 20.52
C ALA A 253 -14.40 23.27 22.00
N GLY A 254 -14.39 24.28 22.88
CA GLY A 254 -14.78 24.14 24.28
C GLY A 254 -13.84 23.30 25.16
N ILE A 255 -12.63 23.01 24.70
CA ILE A 255 -11.64 22.18 25.41
C ILE A 255 -10.56 23.02 26.11
N LYS A 256 -9.67 22.35 26.85
CA LYS A 256 -8.61 22.98 27.64
C LYS A 256 -7.62 23.76 26.76
N GLN A 257 -7.52 25.07 26.97
CA GLN A 257 -6.71 26.00 26.17
C GLN A 257 -5.21 26.02 26.59
N ASP A 258 -4.55 24.86 26.58
CA ASP A 258 -3.14 24.75 26.97
C ASP A 258 -2.13 24.98 25.84
N GLY A 259 -2.60 25.11 24.59
CA GLY A 259 -1.79 25.36 23.39
C GLY A 259 -1.04 24.17 22.83
N LYS A 260 -1.34 22.95 23.29
CA LYS A 260 -0.68 21.73 22.83
C LYS A 260 -1.64 20.88 22.00
N TYR A 261 -1.14 20.35 20.89
CA TYR A 261 -1.89 19.39 20.10
C TYR A 261 -1.64 17.98 20.64
N GLY A 262 -2.45 17.59 21.64
CA GLY A 262 -2.55 16.23 22.15
C GLY A 262 -3.94 15.64 21.88
N ASP A 263 -4.16 14.41 22.30
CA ASP A 263 -5.26 13.51 21.89
C ASP A 263 -6.65 14.17 21.89
N GLN A 264 -7.00 14.91 22.95
CA GLN A 264 -8.29 15.63 23.03
C GLN A 264 -8.41 16.74 21.97
N THR A 265 -7.32 17.45 21.68
CA THR A 265 -7.28 18.48 20.62
C THR A 265 -7.22 17.83 19.24
N HIS A 266 -6.57 16.67 19.10
CA HIS A 266 -6.61 15.88 17.87
C HIS A 266 -8.03 15.39 17.56
N ALA A 267 -8.69 14.73 18.51
CA ALA A 267 -10.06 14.25 18.37
C ALA A 267 -11.03 15.38 18.02
N SER A 268 -10.97 16.53 18.72
CA SER A 268 -11.81 17.69 18.38
C SER A 268 -11.47 18.30 17.01
N LEU A 269 -10.20 18.35 16.59
CA LEU A 269 -9.83 18.85 15.26
C LEU A 269 -10.33 17.92 14.15
N MET A 270 -10.15 16.60 14.33
CA MET A 270 -10.64 15.60 13.38
C MET A 270 -12.16 15.57 13.32
N ALA A 271 -12.85 15.76 14.46
CA ALA A 271 -14.31 15.90 14.48
C ALA A 271 -14.77 17.17 13.75
N ALA A 272 -14.15 18.33 13.99
CA ALA A 272 -14.52 19.58 13.32
C ALA A 272 -14.25 19.57 11.80
N VAL A 273 -13.22 18.86 11.35
CA VAL A 273 -12.96 18.63 9.91
C VAL A 273 -13.91 17.56 9.36
N ALA A 274 -14.22 16.51 10.12
CA ALA A 274 -15.21 15.52 9.72
C ALA A 274 -16.63 16.08 9.68
N GLU A 275 -16.98 17.12 10.44
CA GLU A 275 -18.26 17.83 10.34
C GLU A 275 -18.33 18.74 9.10
N ASP A 276 -17.18 19.28 8.67
CA ASP A 276 -17.02 20.02 7.39
C ASP A 276 -17.17 19.07 6.18
N ASP A 277 -16.60 17.86 6.26
CA ASP A 277 -16.65 16.82 5.21
C ASP A 277 -17.98 16.01 5.21
N ALA A 278 -18.54 15.65 6.37
CA ALA A 278 -19.64 14.66 6.49
C ALA A 278 -21.01 15.18 6.08
N GLY A 279 -21.13 16.43 5.63
CA GLY A 279 -22.32 16.92 4.94
C GLY A 279 -22.63 16.22 3.59
N GLN A 280 -21.85 15.21 3.19
CA GLN A 280 -21.78 14.77 1.79
C GLN A 280 -22.20 13.30 1.45
N GLN A 281 -22.00 12.25 2.27
CA GLN A 281 -22.34 10.83 1.89
C GLN A 281 -22.38 9.80 3.06
N ALA A 282 -23.06 8.62 2.90
CA ALA A 282 -23.14 7.53 3.91
C ALA A 282 -23.53 6.10 3.35
N MET A 283 -23.31 5.01 4.15
CA MET A 283 -23.67 3.55 3.99
C MET A 283 -22.70 2.63 3.17
N THR A 284 -22.50 1.28 3.34
CA THR A 284 -22.91 0.17 4.27
C THR A 284 -22.00 -1.11 4.15
N GLU A 285 -22.18 -2.19 4.94
CA GLU A 285 -21.42 -3.49 4.95
C GLU A 285 -22.13 -4.70 4.23
N THR A 286 -21.95 -6.05 4.41
CA THR A 286 -21.31 -7.03 5.37
C THR A 286 -21.20 -8.47 4.70
N GLN A 287 -20.63 -9.61 5.18
CA GLN A 287 -19.87 -10.03 6.40
C GLN A 287 -18.82 -11.22 6.26
N PRO A 288 -19.15 -12.52 5.98
CA PRO A 288 -18.53 -13.69 6.70
C PRO A 288 -17.88 -14.86 5.88
N ALA A 289 -17.22 -15.84 6.54
CA ALA A 289 -16.47 -16.99 5.91
C ALA A 289 -16.10 -18.21 6.84
N PRO A 290 -15.47 -19.30 6.31
CA PRO A 290 -14.61 -20.34 6.96
C PRO A 290 -13.31 -20.70 6.14
N GLU A 291 -12.31 -21.58 6.44
CA GLU A 291 -11.68 -22.22 7.65
C GLU A 291 -10.19 -22.66 7.35
N GLN A 292 -9.46 -23.44 8.19
CA GLN A 292 -7.96 -23.46 8.25
C GLN A 292 -7.21 -24.77 8.72
N GLU A 293 -5.92 -24.98 8.33
CA GLU A 293 -4.94 -26.01 8.84
C GLU A 293 -3.45 -25.49 8.83
N GLN A 294 -2.44 -26.27 9.31
CA GLN A 294 -1.06 -25.82 9.73
C GLN A 294 0.16 -26.63 9.17
N PRO A 295 1.41 -26.07 9.19
CA PRO A 295 2.67 -26.87 9.06
C PRO A 295 3.93 -26.46 9.89
N VAL A 296 4.65 -27.48 10.40
CA VAL A 296 6.14 -27.74 10.51
C VAL A 296 7.14 -26.65 11.01
N ALA A 297 8.17 -27.07 11.76
CA ALA A 297 9.21 -26.24 12.39
C ALA A 297 10.63 -26.37 11.77
N GLY A 298 11.52 -25.40 12.06
CA GLY A 298 12.95 -25.45 11.67
C GLY A 298 13.65 -24.10 11.50
N GLN A 299 12.94 -22.98 11.57
CA GLN A 299 13.48 -21.61 11.51
C GLN A 299 13.42 -20.96 12.89
N THR A 300 14.33 -20.02 13.19
CA THR A 300 14.16 -19.12 14.34
C THR A 300 12.86 -18.34 14.15
N THR A 301 11.84 -18.68 14.92
CA THR A 301 10.48 -18.26 14.61
C THR A 301 10.15 -17.03 15.42
N ILE A 302 9.99 -15.90 14.74
CA ILE A 302 9.47 -14.69 15.40
C ILE A 302 8.02 -14.97 15.80
N ARG A 303 7.74 -14.85 17.09
CA ARG A 303 6.43 -15.03 17.70
C ARG A 303 5.89 -13.71 18.22
N VAL A 304 4.58 -13.69 18.45
CA VAL A 304 3.92 -12.72 19.30
C VAL A 304 3.34 -13.46 20.51
N LEU A 305 3.94 -13.22 21.68
CA LEU A 305 3.52 -13.75 22.97
C LEU A 305 2.45 -12.86 23.59
N ILE A 306 1.32 -13.42 24.01
CA ILE A 306 0.23 -12.69 24.66
C ILE A 306 0.52 -12.51 26.16
N LYS A 307 0.68 -11.25 26.62
CA LYS A 307 1.08 -10.89 28.00
C LYS A 307 0.01 -10.12 28.79
N SER A 308 -1.26 -10.37 28.52
CA SER A 308 -2.38 -9.78 29.27
C SER A 308 -2.51 -10.35 30.69
N SER A 309 -2.59 -9.48 31.69
CA SER A 309 -3.02 -9.81 33.06
C SER A 309 -4.55 -9.81 33.22
N GLY A 310 -5.29 -9.20 32.29
CA GLY A 310 -6.75 -9.04 32.33
C GLY A 310 -7.55 -10.17 31.67
N GLY A 311 -6.91 -11.30 31.32
CA GLY A 311 -7.55 -12.42 30.62
C GLY A 311 -7.37 -12.37 29.10
N LYS A 312 -8.33 -12.94 28.35
CA LYS A 312 -8.18 -13.16 26.90
C LYS A 312 -8.11 -11.86 26.10
N VAL A 313 -7.21 -11.81 25.11
CA VAL A 313 -6.99 -10.66 24.23
C VAL A 313 -7.66 -10.89 22.88
N ASN A 314 -8.37 -9.88 22.37
CA ASN A 314 -9.06 -9.96 21.08
C ASN A 314 -8.05 -9.83 19.92
N ILE A 315 -8.08 -10.80 19.00
CA ILE A 315 -7.46 -10.69 17.67
C ILE A 315 -8.50 -10.10 16.71
N ARG A 316 -8.11 -9.11 15.90
CA ARG A 316 -9.03 -8.30 15.07
C ARG A 316 -8.65 -8.30 13.59
N THR A 317 -9.60 -7.91 12.75
CA THR A 317 -9.42 -7.77 11.29
C THR A 317 -8.54 -6.59 10.87
N GLY A 318 -8.26 -5.67 11.80
CA GLY A 318 -7.35 -4.54 11.62
C GLY A 318 -6.75 -4.07 12.94
N ASN A 319 -5.77 -3.18 12.84
CA ASN A 319 -4.87 -2.70 13.89
C ASN A 319 -5.53 -1.71 14.88
N GLY A 320 -6.71 -2.01 15.43
CA GLY A 320 -7.40 -1.10 16.34
C GLY A 320 -8.66 -1.67 16.99
N THR A 321 -9.12 -1.06 18.09
CA THR A 321 -10.26 -1.54 18.88
C THR A 321 -11.62 -1.40 18.18
N SER A 322 -11.71 -0.59 17.13
CA SER A 322 -12.88 -0.44 16.25
C SER A 322 -13.06 -1.61 15.28
N TYR A 323 -11.99 -2.28 14.87
CA TYR A 323 -12.05 -3.37 13.89
C TYR A 323 -12.71 -4.62 14.47
N SER A 324 -13.45 -5.35 13.62
CA SER A 324 -14.18 -6.56 14.01
C SER A 324 -13.25 -7.64 14.58
N ARG A 325 -13.75 -8.37 15.58
CA ARG A 325 -12.98 -9.46 16.24
C ARG A 325 -13.00 -10.71 15.36
N ILE A 326 -11.81 -11.24 15.06
CA ILE A 326 -11.62 -12.59 14.50
C ILE A 326 -11.81 -13.62 15.60
N THR A 327 -11.04 -13.51 16.69
CA THR A 327 -11.07 -14.46 17.82
C THR A 327 -10.55 -13.81 19.12
N ALA A 328 -10.47 -14.56 20.22
CA ALA A 328 -9.83 -14.10 21.46
C ALA A 328 -8.92 -15.19 22.06
N VAL A 329 -7.64 -14.87 22.21
CA VAL A 329 -6.55 -15.77 22.63
C VAL A 329 -6.20 -15.59 24.11
N ALA A 330 -5.66 -16.63 24.75
CA ALA A 330 -5.32 -16.58 26.18
C ALA A 330 -3.92 -15.96 26.42
N PRO A 331 -3.66 -15.38 27.60
CA PRO A 331 -2.30 -15.09 28.06
C PRO A 331 -1.42 -16.34 27.96
N GLY A 332 -0.15 -16.18 27.59
CA GLY A 332 0.78 -17.28 27.33
C GLY A 332 0.63 -17.94 25.95
N THR A 333 -0.38 -17.58 25.13
CA THR A 333 -0.43 -18.02 23.73
C THR A 333 0.73 -17.37 22.95
N THR A 334 1.46 -18.14 22.15
CA THR A 334 2.36 -17.61 21.10
C THR A 334 1.72 -17.77 19.73
N LEU A 335 1.83 -16.74 18.89
CA LEU A 335 1.34 -16.71 17.51
C LEU A 335 2.51 -16.44 16.56
N GLU A 336 2.45 -16.91 15.30
CA GLU A 336 3.46 -16.58 14.29
C GLU A 336 3.35 -15.10 13.90
N TYR A 337 4.46 -14.36 14.02
CA TYR A 337 4.54 -12.94 13.68
C TYR A 337 4.51 -12.71 12.16
N VAL A 338 3.82 -11.67 11.71
CA VAL A 338 3.75 -11.28 10.29
C VAL A 338 4.28 -9.86 10.04
N ALA A 339 3.91 -8.89 10.88
CA ALA A 339 4.31 -7.48 10.76
C ALA A 339 4.01 -6.69 12.04
N SER A 340 4.57 -5.48 12.18
CA SER A 340 4.13 -4.48 13.17
C SER A 340 3.41 -3.33 12.47
N ALA A 341 2.32 -2.82 13.06
CA ALA A 341 1.72 -1.55 12.65
C ALA A 341 2.29 -0.38 13.46
N PHE A 342 2.35 0.79 12.83
CA PHE A 342 2.91 2.01 13.43
C PHE A 342 2.21 2.46 14.72
N ASN A 343 0.96 2.04 14.95
CA ASN A 343 0.19 2.31 16.16
C ASN A 343 0.36 1.24 17.27
N GLY A 344 1.42 0.42 17.20
CA GLY A 344 1.78 -0.55 18.24
C GLY A 344 1.00 -1.86 18.22
N TRP A 345 0.21 -2.14 17.18
CA TRP A 345 -0.44 -3.44 17.01
C TRP A 345 0.46 -4.42 16.23
N GLN A 346 0.45 -5.68 16.63
CA GLN A 346 1.18 -6.76 15.96
C GLN A 346 0.25 -7.54 15.04
N ALA A 347 0.70 -7.76 13.80
CA ALA A 347 0.08 -8.66 12.85
C ALA A 347 0.52 -10.09 13.15
N VAL A 348 -0.45 -10.98 13.31
CA VAL A 348 -0.29 -12.35 13.76
C VAL A 348 -1.08 -13.30 12.90
N LYS A 349 -0.49 -14.45 12.58
CA LYS A 349 -1.15 -15.49 11.80
C LYS A 349 -2.16 -16.23 12.67
N ILE A 350 -3.42 -16.19 12.26
CA ILE A 350 -4.49 -17.07 12.75
C ILE A 350 -4.79 -18.03 11.60
N GLY A 351 -4.11 -19.18 11.60
CA GLY A 351 -4.18 -20.21 10.55
C GLY A 351 -3.88 -19.68 9.15
N SER A 352 -4.93 -19.49 8.34
CA SER A 352 -4.88 -19.02 6.95
C SER A 352 -5.08 -17.52 6.75
N GLN A 353 -5.29 -16.74 7.82
CA GLN A 353 -5.50 -15.28 7.75
C GLN A 353 -4.57 -14.52 8.71
N VAL A 354 -4.27 -13.27 8.37
CA VAL A 354 -3.55 -12.34 9.26
C VAL A 354 -4.58 -11.60 10.11
N GLY A 355 -4.43 -11.66 11.43
CA GLY A 355 -5.18 -10.87 12.39
C GLY A 355 -4.26 -9.91 13.16
N TRP A 356 -4.84 -9.04 13.98
CA TRP A 356 -4.13 -7.98 14.68
C TRP A 356 -4.39 -8.02 16.19
N VAL A 357 -3.32 -7.84 16.98
CA VAL A 357 -3.36 -7.79 18.44
C VAL A 357 -2.63 -6.56 18.97
N SER A 358 -3.10 -5.96 20.08
CA SER A 358 -2.43 -4.79 20.67
C SER A 358 -1.10 -5.19 21.33
N GLY A 359 -0.03 -4.45 21.04
CA GLY A 359 1.26 -4.54 21.73
C GLY A 359 1.22 -4.11 23.20
N GLU A 360 0.13 -3.47 23.65
CA GLU A 360 -0.15 -3.27 25.08
C GLU A 360 -0.31 -4.60 25.82
N TYR A 361 -0.80 -5.63 25.11
CA TYR A 361 -1.10 -6.95 25.66
C TYR A 361 -0.29 -8.07 24.98
N SER A 362 0.75 -7.72 24.22
CA SER A 362 1.57 -8.69 23.50
C SER A 362 3.00 -8.20 23.23
N GLU A 363 3.93 -9.14 23.11
CA GLU A 363 5.36 -8.88 22.89
C GLU A 363 5.88 -9.72 21.73
N ILE A 364 6.79 -9.15 20.93
CA ILE A 364 7.53 -9.90 19.92
C ILE A 364 8.63 -10.69 20.63
N THR A 365 8.64 -12.01 20.46
CA THR A 365 9.69 -12.91 20.99
C THR A 365 10.33 -13.71 19.87
N THR A 366 11.52 -14.24 20.10
CA THR A 366 12.23 -15.14 19.18
C THR A 366 12.38 -16.51 19.82
N GLU A 367 11.98 -17.56 19.12
CA GLU A 367 12.17 -18.99 19.47
C GLU A 367 13.18 -19.65 18.53
#